data_AF-A0A538DJE8-F1
#
_entry.id   AF-A0A538DJE8-F1
#
_cell.length_a   1.000
_cell.length_b   1.000
_cell.length_c   1.000
_cell.angle_alpha   90.00
_cell.angle_beta   90.00
_cell.angle_gamma   90.00
#
_symmetry.space_group_name_H-M   'P 1'
#
loop_
_entity.id
_entity.type
_entity.pdbx_description
1 polymer ?
#
loop_
_entity_poly.entity_id
_entity_poly.type
_entity_poly.pdbx_seq_one_letter_code
_entity_poly.pdbx_strand_id
1 'polypeptide(L)'
;MKRRYVQFATVLILAAAIAGLLSQLVLGGSDRVKIGNGAVSVLARVSKAEDSLPQRVLAYPFAARNFASTTGEGSRLLHVEGTLRLYAVPGKEGMLCLIEVDDAAATAGGSCADRRILLTGAIFMADRQEDGSALVVGLVGDGHTYAEAEGRRVPVESNAFVLPGVDGSSVTVGSSTAAQTIDLGG
;
A
#
# COMPACT_ATOMS: atom_id res chain seq x y z
N MET A 1 71.49 10.99 37.09
CA MET A 1 71.79 10.47 35.74
C MET A 1 70.85 9.30 35.44
N LYS A 2 70.20 9.33 34.26
CA LYS A 2 69.65 8.22 33.41
C LYS A 2 68.75 7.15 34.08
N ARG A 3 67.43 7.14 33.81
CA ARG A 3 66.72 6.41 32.70
C ARG A 3 67.01 4.89 32.74
N ARG A 4 66.06 3.95 32.81
CA ARG A 4 64.86 3.79 31.97
C ARG A 4 64.09 2.48 32.33
N TYR A 5 62.78 2.48 32.07
CA TYR A 5 61.95 1.45 31.41
C TYR A 5 61.21 0.30 32.15
N VAL A 6 59.86 0.37 31.97
CA VAL A 6 58.80 -0.64 31.70
C VAL A 6 58.59 -1.74 32.74
N GLN A 7 57.37 -1.91 33.27
CA GLN A 7 56.41 -2.99 32.94
C GLN A 7 55.31 -2.96 34.04
N PHE A 8 54.03 -3.28 33.89
CA PHE A 8 53.17 -3.84 32.84
C PHE A 8 51.73 -3.38 33.16
N ALA A 9 50.91 -3.21 32.11
CA ALA A 9 49.50 -2.90 32.20
C ALA A 9 48.65 -4.10 32.66
N THR A 10 47.57 -3.86 33.39
CA THR A 10 46.39 -4.74 33.39
C THR A 10 45.15 -3.91 33.72
N VAL A 11 44.57 -3.29 32.69
CA VAL A 11 43.22 -2.70 32.76
C VAL A 11 42.25 -3.85 32.53
N LEU A 12 41.54 -4.25 33.57
CA LEU A 12 40.44 -5.21 33.49
C LEU A 12 39.22 -4.54 32.86
N ILE A 13 38.94 -4.96 31.64
CA ILE A 13 37.71 -4.74 30.90
C ILE A 13 36.59 -5.47 31.65
N LEU A 14 35.56 -4.75 32.09
CA LEU A 14 34.23 -5.34 32.25
C LEU A 14 33.27 -4.63 31.30
N ALA A 15 33.10 -5.24 30.13
CA ALA A 15 31.99 -5.00 29.24
C ALA A 15 30.76 -5.69 29.84
N ALA A 16 29.72 -4.93 30.14
CA ALA A 16 28.37 -5.44 30.30
C ALA A 16 27.50 -4.76 29.23
N ALA A 17 26.96 -5.61 28.36
CA ALA A 17 26.31 -5.27 27.12
C ALA A 17 25.03 -4.43 27.33
N ILE A 18 25.02 -3.23 26.74
CA ILE A 18 23.78 -2.62 26.24
C ILE A 18 23.89 -2.67 24.72
N ALA A 19 23.73 -3.88 24.18
CA ALA A 19 23.62 -4.10 22.74
C ALA A 19 22.14 -4.30 22.43
N GLY A 20 21.59 -3.44 21.56
CA GLY A 20 20.36 -3.77 20.85
C GLY A 20 19.24 -2.72 20.89
N LEU A 21 19.52 -1.44 20.65
CA LEU A 21 18.53 -0.53 20.03
C LEU A 21 19.20 0.66 19.31
N LEU A 22 20.33 0.36 18.66
CA LEU A 22 20.95 1.22 17.64
C LEU A 22 20.97 0.48 16.31
N SER A 23 19.80 0.41 15.70
CA SER A 23 19.61 0.19 14.27
C SER A 23 18.38 1.04 13.95
N GLN A 24 18.51 2.19 13.30
CA GLN A 24 18.81 2.27 11.88
C GLN A 24 19.48 3.62 11.55
N LEU A 25 20.81 3.66 11.64
CA LEU A 25 21.61 4.52 10.76
C LEU A 25 21.93 3.65 9.53
N VAL A 26 20.97 3.57 8.59
CA VAL A 26 21.19 2.92 7.29
C VAL A 26 21.46 4.02 6.28
N LEU A 27 22.74 4.11 5.94
CA LEU A 27 23.26 4.76 4.73
C LEU A 27 22.50 4.26 3.50
N GLY A 28 22.20 5.18 2.59
CA GLY A 28 21.37 5.01 1.41
C GLY A 28 21.55 3.68 0.66
N GLY A 29 20.50 2.88 0.72
CA GLY A 29 20.14 1.85 -0.23
C GLY A 29 18.61 1.85 -0.30
N SER A 30 18.03 1.99 -1.49
CA SER A 30 16.57 2.03 -1.72
C SER A 30 15.91 0.67 -1.50
N ASP A 31 16.20 0.00 -0.38
CA ASP A 31 15.58 -1.24 0.02
C ASP A 31 14.17 -0.92 0.52
N ARG A 32 13.20 -0.97 -0.41
CA ARG A 32 11.78 -0.91 -0.05
C ARG A 32 11.50 -2.01 0.97
N VAL A 33 11.00 -1.63 2.14
CA VAL A 33 10.67 -2.57 3.20
C VAL A 33 9.52 -3.45 2.73
N LYS A 34 9.71 -4.78 2.73
CA LYS A 34 8.64 -5.73 2.41
C LYS A 34 7.69 -5.83 3.60
N ILE A 35 6.61 -5.05 3.53
CA ILE A 35 5.51 -5.10 4.50
C ILE A 35 4.45 -6.09 4.02
N GLY A 36 4.15 -6.03 2.72
CA GLY A 36 3.21 -6.93 2.06
C GLY A 36 3.84 -8.28 1.72
N ASN A 37 3.06 -9.35 1.82
CA ASN A 37 3.44 -10.66 1.26
C ASN A 37 3.05 -10.80 -0.23
N GLY A 38 2.49 -9.75 -0.84
CA GLY A 38 2.00 -9.72 -2.23
C GLY A 38 0.69 -10.48 -2.45
N ALA A 39 0.21 -11.20 -1.43
CA ALA A 39 -1.12 -11.77 -1.42
C ALA A 39 -2.16 -10.69 -1.14
N VAL A 40 -3.39 -10.99 -1.54
CA VAL A 40 -4.55 -10.11 -1.37
C VAL A 40 -5.67 -11.05 -0.98
N SER A 41 -5.77 -11.31 0.32
CA SER A 41 -6.59 -12.38 0.88
C SER A 41 -8.08 -12.17 0.59
N VAL A 42 -8.52 -10.93 0.36
CA VAL A 42 -9.90 -10.65 -0.06
C VAL A 42 -10.28 -11.41 -1.33
N LEU A 43 -9.35 -11.64 -2.28
CA LEU A 43 -9.63 -12.37 -3.52
C LEU A 43 -9.86 -13.87 -3.30
N ALA A 44 -9.32 -14.43 -2.22
CA ALA A 44 -9.49 -15.84 -1.87
C ALA A 44 -10.81 -16.14 -1.15
N ARG A 45 -11.53 -15.11 -0.68
CA ARG A 45 -12.82 -15.32 -0.01
C ARG A 45 -13.90 -15.79 -0.98
N VAL A 46 -14.91 -16.47 -0.46
CA VAL A 46 -16.10 -16.87 -1.23
C VAL A 46 -16.79 -15.63 -1.78
N SER A 47 -17.16 -15.70 -3.07
CA SER A 47 -17.85 -14.62 -3.77
C SER A 47 -19.25 -14.39 -3.19
N LYS A 48 -19.66 -13.13 -3.13
CA LYS A 48 -21.00 -12.67 -2.76
C LYS A 48 -21.65 -11.91 -3.90
N ALA A 49 -22.94 -11.63 -3.79
CA ALA A 49 -23.66 -10.83 -4.78
C ALA A 49 -23.05 -9.42 -4.95
N GLU A 50 -22.68 -8.78 -3.83
CA GLU A 50 -22.06 -7.44 -3.78
C GLU A 50 -20.69 -7.35 -4.48
N ASP A 51 -20.06 -8.48 -4.77
CA ASP A 51 -18.79 -8.52 -5.51
C ASP A 51 -18.97 -8.28 -7.01
N SER A 52 -20.20 -8.38 -7.51
CA SER A 52 -20.48 -8.22 -8.94
C SER A 52 -20.26 -6.78 -9.38
N LEU A 53 -19.42 -6.61 -10.40
CA LEU A 53 -19.17 -5.29 -10.97
C LEU A 53 -20.42 -4.73 -11.65
N PRO A 54 -20.71 -3.42 -11.48
CA PRO A 54 -21.79 -2.77 -12.22
C PRO A 54 -21.56 -2.82 -13.74
N GLN A 55 -22.64 -2.89 -14.52
CA GLN A 55 -22.57 -2.98 -15.98
C GLN A 55 -21.77 -1.84 -16.63
N ARG A 56 -21.79 -0.63 -16.03
CA ARG A 56 -21.00 0.51 -16.53
C ARG A 56 -19.50 0.28 -16.49
N VAL A 57 -19.01 -0.45 -15.48
CA VAL A 57 -17.60 -0.85 -15.39
C VAL A 57 -17.28 -1.85 -16.51
N LEU A 58 -18.15 -2.85 -16.70
CA LEU A 58 -17.96 -3.90 -17.70
C LEU A 58 -18.06 -3.39 -19.15
N ALA A 59 -18.89 -2.37 -19.38
CA ALA A 59 -19.06 -1.75 -20.69
C ALA A 59 -17.94 -0.76 -21.05
N TYR A 60 -17.14 -0.32 -20.07
CA TYR A 60 -16.07 0.65 -20.28
C TYR A 60 -14.86 -0.01 -20.98
N PRO A 61 -14.23 0.62 -22.01
CA PRO A 61 -13.11 0.01 -22.74
C PRO A 61 -11.92 -0.41 -21.88
N PHE A 62 -11.74 0.17 -20.69
CA PHE A 62 -10.72 -0.28 -19.73
C PHE A 62 -10.93 -1.73 -19.30
N ALA A 63 -12.17 -2.15 -19.02
CA ALA A 63 -12.47 -3.53 -18.62
C ALA A 63 -12.09 -4.52 -19.72
N ALA A 64 -12.49 -4.25 -20.97
CA ALA A 64 -12.16 -5.10 -22.11
C ALA A 64 -10.64 -5.22 -22.33
N ARG A 65 -9.88 -4.15 -22.06
CA ARG A 65 -8.42 -4.14 -22.20
C ARG A 65 -7.73 -4.89 -21.06
N ASN A 66 -8.14 -4.66 -19.81
CA ASN A 66 -7.36 -5.03 -18.65
C ASN A 66 -7.87 -6.25 -17.87
N PHE A 67 -9.17 -6.57 -17.90
CA PHE A 67 -9.72 -7.64 -17.05
C PHE A 67 -9.42 -9.03 -17.62
N ALA A 68 -9.15 -9.97 -16.73
CA ALA A 68 -9.02 -11.38 -17.09
C ALA A 68 -10.33 -11.96 -17.63
N SER A 69 -11.47 -11.45 -17.16
CA SER A 69 -12.81 -11.86 -17.57
C SER A 69 -13.65 -10.67 -17.99
N THR A 70 -14.38 -10.79 -19.11
CA THR A 70 -15.27 -9.75 -19.64
C THR A 70 -16.51 -9.54 -18.77
N THR A 71 -16.84 -10.48 -17.89
CA THR A 71 -17.93 -10.35 -16.91
C THR A 71 -17.44 -9.87 -15.55
N GLY A 72 -16.13 -9.63 -15.39
CA GLY A 72 -15.53 -9.27 -14.10
C GLY A 72 -15.45 -10.44 -13.12
N GLU A 73 -15.48 -11.68 -13.60
CA GLU A 73 -15.39 -12.87 -12.74
C GLU A 73 -14.15 -12.83 -11.84
N GLY A 74 -14.33 -13.20 -10.57
CA GLY A 74 -13.28 -13.18 -9.55
C GLY A 74 -13.06 -11.80 -8.91
N SER A 75 -13.83 -10.79 -9.30
CA SER A 75 -13.85 -9.50 -8.60
C SER A 75 -14.32 -9.64 -7.15
N ARG A 76 -13.86 -8.72 -6.29
CA ARG A 76 -14.27 -8.61 -4.89
C ARG A 76 -14.47 -7.17 -4.52
N LEU A 77 -15.59 -6.89 -3.86
CA LEU A 77 -15.81 -5.62 -3.17
C LEU A 77 -14.85 -5.55 -1.97
N LEU A 78 -14.11 -4.46 -1.90
CA LEU A 78 -13.10 -4.20 -0.88
C LEU A 78 -13.64 -3.26 0.20
N HIS A 79 -14.24 -2.16 -0.25
CA HIS A 79 -14.65 -1.08 0.63
C HIS A 79 -15.87 -0.35 0.08
N VAL A 80 -16.68 0.20 0.98
CA VAL A 80 -17.84 1.04 0.68
C VAL A 80 -17.80 2.25 1.61
N GLU A 81 -17.73 3.44 1.02
CA GLU A 81 -17.77 4.71 1.75
C GLU A 81 -18.79 5.65 1.09
N GLY A 82 -19.97 5.78 1.70
CA GLY A 82 -21.07 6.50 1.05
C GLY A 82 -21.46 5.87 -0.29
N THR A 83 -21.28 6.59 -1.39
CA THR A 83 -21.53 6.11 -2.77
C THR A 83 -20.30 5.53 -3.46
N LEU A 84 -19.12 5.72 -2.87
CA LEU A 84 -17.86 5.17 -3.33
C LEU A 84 -17.78 3.68 -3.05
N ARG A 85 -17.45 2.89 -4.07
CA ARG A 85 -17.16 1.46 -3.96
C ARG A 85 -15.84 1.14 -4.60
N LEU A 86 -15.02 0.39 -3.87
CA LEU A 86 -13.73 -0.09 -4.34
C LEU A 86 -13.78 -1.59 -4.58
N TYR A 87 -13.29 -2.03 -5.73
CA TYR A 87 -13.20 -3.44 -6.09
C TYR A 87 -11.76 -3.82 -6.44
N ALA A 88 -11.34 -5.02 -6.03
CA ALA A 88 -10.19 -5.68 -6.63
C ALA A 88 -10.70 -6.59 -7.75
N VAL A 89 -10.11 -6.50 -8.93
CA VAL A 89 -10.51 -7.27 -10.11
C VAL A 89 -9.30 -7.97 -10.71
N PRO A 90 -9.33 -9.30 -10.89
CA PRO A 90 -8.27 -10.01 -11.60
C PRO A 90 -8.05 -9.46 -13.01
N GLY A 91 -6.82 -9.04 -13.29
CA GLY A 91 -6.41 -8.51 -14.58
C GLY A 91 -5.76 -9.59 -15.46
N LYS A 92 -5.58 -9.28 -16.74
CA LYS A 92 -4.82 -10.11 -17.68
C LYS A 92 -3.36 -10.19 -17.24
N GLU A 93 -2.67 -11.24 -17.70
CA GLU A 93 -1.20 -11.36 -17.56
C GLU A 93 -0.68 -11.28 -16.12
N GLY A 94 -1.49 -11.70 -15.13
CA GLY A 94 -1.11 -11.67 -13.71
C GLY A 94 -1.25 -10.28 -13.06
N MET A 95 -1.86 -9.32 -13.74
CA MET A 95 -2.21 -8.03 -13.16
C MET A 95 -3.32 -8.15 -12.13
N LEU A 96 -3.37 -7.17 -11.24
CA LEU A 96 -4.51 -6.89 -10.40
C LEU A 96 -4.97 -5.46 -10.66
N CYS A 97 -6.28 -5.25 -10.69
CA CYS A 97 -6.88 -3.95 -10.91
C CYS A 97 -7.62 -3.48 -9.65
N LEU A 98 -7.39 -2.23 -9.26
CA LEU A 98 -8.25 -1.48 -8.35
C LEU A 98 -9.26 -0.73 -9.21
N ILE A 99 -10.54 -0.94 -8.95
CA ILE A 99 -11.64 -0.24 -9.60
C ILE A 99 -12.37 0.61 -8.57
N GLU A 100 -12.55 1.88 -8.92
CA GLU A 100 -13.36 2.83 -8.19
C GLU A 100 -14.68 3.04 -8.92
N VAL A 101 -15.76 3.12 -8.16
CA VAL A 101 -17.12 3.29 -8.65
C VAL A 101 -17.82 4.27 -7.74
N ASP A 102 -18.16 5.45 -8.26
CA ASP A 102 -19.05 6.39 -7.57
C ASP A 102 -20.45 6.29 -8.18
N ASP A 103 -21.41 5.85 -7.38
CA ASP A 103 -22.82 5.77 -7.80
C ASP A 103 -23.51 7.13 -7.91
N ALA A 104 -23.12 8.12 -7.11
CA ALA A 104 -23.74 9.45 -7.15
C ALA A 104 -23.31 10.20 -8.41
N ALA A 105 -22.01 10.19 -8.71
CA ALA A 105 -21.46 10.81 -9.91
C ALA A 105 -21.66 9.96 -11.19
N ALA A 106 -22.12 8.72 -11.05
CA ALA A 106 -22.22 7.73 -12.13
C ALA A 106 -20.90 7.52 -12.89
N THR A 107 -19.77 7.68 -12.20
CA THR A 107 -18.42 7.51 -12.75
C THR A 107 -17.83 6.16 -12.34
N ALA A 108 -16.77 5.77 -13.06
CA ALA A 108 -15.91 4.67 -12.67
C ALA A 108 -14.46 4.95 -13.13
N GLY A 109 -13.51 4.64 -12.25
CA GLY A 109 -12.07 4.74 -12.48
C GLY A 109 -11.41 3.37 -12.32
N GLY A 110 -10.21 3.20 -12.88
CA GLY A 110 -9.49 1.95 -12.75
C GLY A 110 -7.99 2.12 -12.91
N SER A 111 -7.24 1.41 -12.09
CA SER A 111 -5.79 1.29 -12.18
C SER A 111 -5.39 -0.16 -12.07
N CYS A 112 -4.52 -0.63 -12.97
CA CYS A 112 -4.03 -2.01 -12.95
C CYS A 112 -2.51 -2.00 -12.90
N ALA A 113 -1.94 -2.93 -12.15
CA ALA A 113 -0.50 -3.17 -12.16
C ALA A 113 -0.21 -4.65 -11.95
N ASP A 114 1.05 -5.05 -12.23
CA ASP A 114 1.54 -6.36 -11.82
C ASP A 114 1.38 -6.52 -10.31
N ARG A 115 0.77 -7.63 -9.87
CA ARG A 115 0.51 -7.94 -8.46
C ARG A 115 1.78 -7.86 -7.60
N ARG A 116 2.98 -8.06 -8.18
CA ARG A 116 4.27 -7.93 -7.50
C ARG A 116 4.49 -6.54 -6.89
N ILE A 117 3.84 -5.49 -7.39
CA ILE A 117 3.92 -4.15 -6.79
C ILE A 117 3.49 -4.17 -5.32
N LEU A 118 2.53 -5.04 -4.96
CA LEU A 118 1.95 -5.17 -3.62
C LEU A 118 2.90 -5.77 -2.56
N LEU A 119 4.07 -6.28 -2.99
CA LEU A 119 5.15 -6.66 -2.08
C LEU A 119 5.78 -5.44 -1.40
N THR A 120 5.74 -4.29 -2.08
CA THR A 120 6.52 -3.09 -1.73
C THR A 120 5.77 -1.81 -2.10
N GLY A 121 4.43 -1.80 -2.02
CA GLY A 121 3.66 -0.66 -2.48
C GLY A 121 2.18 -0.97 -2.59
N ALA A 122 1.48 -0.13 -3.35
CA ALA A 122 0.05 -0.23 -3.59
C ALA A 122 -0.26 -0.02 -5.07
N ILE A 123 -1.42 -0.50 -5.50
CA ILE A 123 -2.12 0.02 -6.66
C ILE A 123 -3.02 1.12 -6.14
N PHE A 124 -2.92 2.34 -6.66
CA PHE A 124 -3.70 3.48 -6.17
C PHE A 124 -4.23 4.34 -7.31
N MET A 125 -5.20 5.18 -6.96
CA MET A 125 -5.69 6.28 -7.77
C MET A 125 -5.76 7.52 -6.87
N ALA A 126 -5.47 8.69 -7.44
CA ALA A 126 -5.47 9.96 -6.74
C ALA A 126 -6.28 10.95 -7.57
N ASP A 127 -7.54 11.15 -7.17
CA ASP A 127 -8.48 11.99 -7.90
C ASP A 127 -8.54 13.37 -7.26
N ARG A 128 -8.22 14.40 -8.05
CA ARG A 128 -8.21 15.79 -7.59
C ARG A 128 -9.63 16.27 -7.30
N GLN A 129 -9.82 16.84 -6.12
CA GLN A 129 -11.06 17.39 -5.62
C GLN A 129 -11.17 18.89 -5.94
N GLU A 130 -12.36 19.46 -5.76
CA GLU A 130 -12.64 20.88 -6.05
C GLU A 130 -11.81 21.85 -5.20
N ASP A 131 -11.48 21.46 -3.97
CA ASP A 131 -10.63 22.24 -3.06
C ASP A 131 -9.11 22.15 -3.40
N GLY A 132 -8.76 21.38 -4.43
CA GLY A 132 -7.39 21.19 -4.90
C GLY A 132 -6.66 20.01 -4.26
N SER A 133 -7.20 19.44 -3.18
CA SER A 133 -6.68 18.23 -2.54
C SER A 133 -6.94 16.98 -3.40
N ALA A 134 -6.35 15.85 -3.04
CA ALA A 134 -6.61 14.56 -3.67
C ALA A 134 -7.41 13.62 -2.76
N LEU A 135 -8.38 12.91 -3.35
CA LEU A 135 -8.90 11.67 -2.80
C LEU A 135 -7.99 10.54 -3.25
N VAL A 136 -7.29 9.91 -2.30
CA VAL A 136 -6.41 8.78 -2.60
C VAL A 136 -7.09 7.49 -2.15
N VAL A 137 -7.34 6.61 -3.11
CA VAL A 137 -7.81 5.24 -2.86
C VAL A 137 -6.71 4.27 -3.22
N GLY A 138 -6.59 3.19 -2.45
CA GLY A 138 -5.51 2.23 -2.70
C GLY A 138 -5.86 0.80 -2.33
N LEU A 139 -5.13 -0.11 -2.99
CA LEU A 139 -5.13 -1.55 -2.82
C LEU A 139 -3.72 -1.99 -2.47
N VAL A 140 -3.58 -2.63 -1.31
CA VAL A 140 -2.30 -3.07 -0.72
C VAL A 140 -2.27 -4.58 -0.52
N GLY A 141 -1.07 -5.15 -0.44
CA GLY A 141 -0.91 -6.56 -0.06
C GLY A 141 -1.29 -6.83 1.39
N ASP A 142 -1.53 -8.10 1.74
CA ASP A 142 -1.79 -8.51 3.13
C ASP A 142 -0.62 -8.11 4.03
N GLY A 143 -0.92 -7.71 5.27
CA GLY A 143 0.05 -7.28 6.28
C GLY A 143 0.03 -5.77 6.55
N HIS A 144 -0.50 -4.97 5.62
CA HIS A 144 -0.75 -3.54 5.86
C HIS A 144 -2.00 -3.36 6.72
N THR A 145 -1.92 -2.46 7.69
CA THR A 145 -3.02 -2.15 8.63
C THR A 145 -3.43 -0.69 8.59
N TYR A 146 -2.64 0.20 7.99
CA TYR A 146 -3.00 1.60 7.84
C TYR A 146 -2.42 2.25 6.59
N ALA A 147 -3.04 3.36 6.17
CA ALA A 147 -2.50 4.35 5.27
C ALA A 147 -2.50 5.72 5.97
N GLU A 148 -1.53 6.57 5.64
CA GLU A 148 -1.32 7.86 6.29
C GLU A 148 -0.77 8.88 5.31
N ALA A 149 -1.33 10.09 5.34
CA ALA A 149 -0.72 11.27 4.72
C ALA A 149 -0.88 12.43 5.69
N GLU A 150 0.17 13.25 5.81
CA GLU A 150 0.09 14.54 6.51
C GLU A 150 -0.38 14.40 7.97
N GLY A 151 0.01 13.31 8.63
CA GLY A 151 -0.36 12.99 10.01
C GLY A 151 -1.78 12.46 10.18
N ARG A 152 -2.57 12.36 9.11
CA ARG A 152 -3.89 11.74 9.13
C ARG A 152 -3.82 10.29 8.69
N ARG A 153 -4.21 9.40 9.60
CA ARG A 153 -4.17 7.95 9.41
C ARG A 153 -5.57 7.38 9.24
N VAL A 154 -5.71 6.46 8.29
CA VAL A 154 -6.92 5.67 8.04
C VAL A 154 -6.60 4.18 8.13
N PRO A 155 -7.56 3.33 8.53
CA PRO A 155 -7.35 1.89 8.54
C PRO A 155 -7.25 1.33 7.13
N VAL A 156 -6.51 0.23 6.98
CA VAL A 156 -6.59 -0.64 5.81
C VAL A 156 -7.57 -1.77 6.13
N GLU A 157 -8.64 -1.88 5.35
CA GLU A 157 -9.69 -2.88 5.50
C GLU A 157 -9.88 -3.66 4.21
N SER A 158 -9.94 -4.98 4.29
CA SER A 158 -10.05 -5.86 3.11
C SER A 158 -9.05 -5.50 2.00
N ASN A 159 -7.79 -5.23 2.39
CA ASN A 159 -6.70 -4.81 1.51
C ASN A 159 -6.88 -3.41 0.86
N ALA A 160 -7.89 -2.63 1.22
CA ALA A 160 -8.12 -1.29 0.67
C ALA A 160 -8.00 -0.20 1.74
N PHE A 161 -7.73 1.02 1.28
CA PHE A 161 -7.85 2.24 2.08
C PHE A 161 -8.47 3.37 1.24
N VAL A 162 -9.11 4.31 1.94
CA VAL A 162 -9.59 5.57 1.38
C VAL A 162 -9.05 6.71 2.24
N LEU A 163 -8.35 7.64 1.61
CA LEU A 163 -7.72 8.77 2.26
C LEU A 163 -8.14 10.05 1.53
N PRO A 164 -9.21 10.74 1.97
CA PRO A 164 -9.66 12.00 1.34
C PRO A 164 -8.65 13.12 1.62
N GLY A 165 -8.73 14.29 0.98
CA GLY A 165 -8.07 15.51 1.44
C GLY A 165 -6.54 15.45 1.56
N VAL A 166 -5.85 14.78 0.64
CA VAL A 166 -4.38 14.70 0.62
C VAL A 166 -3.81 15.87 -0.19
N ASP A 167 -3.05 16.77 0.44
CA ASP A 167 -2.46 17.93 -0.25
C ASP A 167 -1.06 17.64 -0.81
N GLY A 168 -0.36 16.67 -0.22
CA GLY A 168 0.99 16.28 -0.56
C GLY A 168 1.08 15.25 -1.70
N SER A 169 2.31 15.01 -2.16
CA SER A 169 2.61 14.09 -3.25
C SER A 169 2.95 12.68 -2.77
N SER A 170 2.64 12.32 -1.52
CA SER A 170 3.02 11.01 -0.97
C SER A 170 2.04 10.47 0.06
N VAL A 171 1.90 9.15 0.09
CA VAL A 171 1.13 8.41 1.09
C VAL A 171 2.03 7.34 1.70
N THR A 172 1.97 7.18 3.01
CA THR A 172 2.64 6.09 3.71
C THR A 172 1.64 4.98 3.99
N VAL A 173 1.96 3.74 3.61
CA VAL A 173 1.24 2.54 4.01
C VAL A 173 2.08 1.75 4.99
N GLY A 174 1.47 1.13 6.00
CA GLY A 174 2.23 0.47 7.04
C GLY A 174 1.48 -0.56 7.86
N SER A 175 2.22 -1.15 8.79
CA SER A 175 1.78 -2.10 9.82
C SER A 175 2.32 -1.66 11.19
N SER A 176 2.06 -2.42 12.25
CA SER A 176 2.63 -2.13 13.58
C SER A 176 4.17 -2.20 13.63
N THR A 177 4.82 -2.82 12.64
CA THR A 177 6.27 -3.10 12.66
C THR A 177 7.04 -2.46 11.51
N ALA A 178 6.38 -1.93 10.49
CA ALA A 178 7.03 -1.38 9.31
C ALA A 178 6.13 -0.37 8.58
N ALA A 179 6.73 0.57 7.86
CA ALA A 179 6.02 1.53 7.04
C ALA A 179 6.79 1.82 5.75
N GLN A 180 6.07 2.17 4.70
CA GLN A 180 6.63 2.51 3.40
C GLN A 180 5.88 3.67 2.77
N THR A 181 6.65 4.63 2.24
CA THR A 181 6.11 5.76 1.50
C THR A 181 5.99 5.44 0.01
N ILE A 182 4.84 5.84 -0.55
CA ILE A 182 4.46 5.75 -1.96
C ILE A 182 4.42 7.19 -2.47
N ASP A 183 5.11 7.44 -3.57
CA ASP A 183 5.02 8.69 -4.31
C ASP A 183 3.77 8.65 -5.20
N LEU A 184 2.91 9.66 -5.08
CA LEU A 184 1.68 9.79 -5.85
C LEU A 184 1.93 10.34 -7.27
N GLY A 185 3.14 10.83 -7.53
CA GLY A 185 3.48 11.58 -8.74
C GLY A 185 3.02 13.03 -8.61
N GLY A 186 3.97 13.96 -8.59
CA GLY A 186 3.76 15.41 -8.63
C GLY A 186 4.20 16.02 -9.95
#